data_AF-A0A0C2DR95-F1
#
_entry.id   AF-A0A0C2DR95-F1
#
_cell.length_a   1.000
_cell.length_b   1.000
_cell.length_c   1.000
_cell.angle_alpha   90.00
_cell.angle_beta   90.00
_cell.angle_gamma   90.00
#
_symmetry.space_group_name_H-M   'P 1'
#
loop_
_entity.id
_entity.type
_entity.pdbx_description
1 polymer ?
#
loop_
_entity_poly.entity_id
_entity_poly.type
_entity_poly.pdbx_seq_one_letter_code
_entity_poly.pdbx_strand_id
1 'polypeptide(L)'
;MNIPGPSGSSAMFCLGTVVNVYKLWLCVRLEGLDNSHEKWIFCDDDSIQPIGDSAEDHMKLNPPIGFIHHHGTFPKFLEQHLRPDDETGESMLCPAEWFHPISESLRPARNFFKVGQKVEAIDQRSFNGKTCPATIVDTTKSQIQIHFDGWNNGYDIKEPYTTRYVMPVGWSQRNGVEISPPKSGGKSVFTNRKQIRTFVPGP
;
A
#
# COMPACT_ATOMS: atom_id res chain seq x y z
N MET A 1 -14.45 -5.50 0.81
CA MET A 1 -13.99 -4.57 1.87
C MET A 1 -14.21 -3.13 1.43
N ASN A 2 -14.24 -2.18 2.38
CA ASN A 2 -14.27 -0.74 2.10
C ASN A 2 -12.86 -0.25 1.77
N ILE A 3 -12.72 0.49 0.65
CA ILE A 3 -11.45 1.08 0.19
C ILE A 3 -11.66 2.57 -0.07
N PRO A 4 -10.73 3.47 0.32
CA PRO A 4 -10.87 4.88 0.05
C PRO A 4 -10.95 5.17 -1.46
N GLY A 5 -11.88 6.02 -1.86
CA GLY A 5 -11.97 6.50 -3.23
C GLY A 5 -10.74 7.34 -3.65
N PRO A 6 -10.50 7.54 -4.96
CA PRO A 6 -9.30 8.22 -5.46
C PRO A 6 -9.20 9.72 -5.12
N SER A 7 -10.25 10.33 -4.57
CA SER A 7 -10.32 11.77 -4.32
C SER A 7 -9.65 12.23 -3.02
N GLY A 8 -9.13 11.33 -2.18
CA GLY A 8 -8.44 11.69 -0.93
C GLY A 8 -9.33 12.41 0.11
N SER A 9 -10.63 12.57 -0.17
CA SER A 9 -11.61 13.02 0.81
C SER A 9 -11.99 11.85 1.69
N SER A 10 -11.89 12.03 3.01
CA SER A 10 -12.13 11.01 4.05
C SER A 10 -13.58 10.52 4.15
N ALA A 11 -14.39 10.67 3.11
CA ALA A 11 -15.84 10.50 3.15
C ALA A 11 -16.43 9.61 2.04
N MET A 12 -15.63 9.04 1.13
CA MET A 12 -16.15 8.15 0.08
C MET A 12 -15.42 6.81 0.08
N PHE A 13 -16.07 5.78 0.62
CA PHE A 13 -15.61 4.40 0.48
C PHE A 13 -16.22 3.77 -0.78
N CYS A 14 -15.41 3.00 -1.49
CA CYS A 14 -15.82 2.17 -2.60
C CYS A 14 -15.73 0.70 -2.20
N LEU A 15 -16.58 -0.13 -2.82
CA LEU A 15 -16.48 -1.58 -2.67
C LEU A 15 -15.22 -2.06 -3.40
N GLY A 16 -14.39 -2.84 -2.71
CA GLY A 16 -13.21 -3.45 -3.30
C GLY A 16 -13.08 -4.94 -2.98
N THR A 17 -12.48 -5.64 -3.94
CA THR A 17 -12.23 -7.09 -3.92
C THR A 17 -10.74 -7.36 -3.88
N VAL A 18 -10.33 -8.35 -3.09
CA VAL A 18 -8.97 -8.89 -3.12
C VAL A 18 -8.84 -9.77 -4.36
N VAL A 19 -8.02 -9.34 -5.31
CA VAL A 19 -7.75 -10.11 -6.54
C VAL A 19 -6.45 -10.92 -6.46
N ASN A 20 -5.55 -10.56 -5.55
CA ASN A 20 -4.31 -11.30 -5.30
C ASN A 20 -3.78 -11.05 -3.88
N VAL A 21 -2.98 -11.98 -3.35
CA VAL A 21 -2.33 -11.87 -2.04
C VAL A 21 -0.86 -12.23 -2.18
N TYR A 22 0.01 -11.39 -1.64
CA TYR A 22 1.45 -11.63 -1.60
C TYR A 22 2.03 -11.27 -0.23
N LYS A 23 2.22 -12.28 0.63
CA LYS A 23 2.64 -12.10 2.03
C LYS A 23 1.68 -11.17 2.77
N LEU A 24 2.11 -9.95 3.10
CA LEU A 24 1.29 -8.92 3.76
C LEU A 24 0.57 -7.98 2.79
N TRP A 25 0.78 -8.16 1.49
CA TRP A 25 0.22 -7.31 0.45
C TRP A 25 -1.07 -7.90 -0.09
N LEU A 26 -2.08 -7.06 -0.20
CA LEU A 26 -3.33 -7.32 -0.89
C LEU A 26 -3.34 -6.53 -2.18
N CYS A 27 -3.52 -7.22 -3.30
CA CYS A 27 -3.89 -6.59 -4.55
C CYS A 27 -5.40 -6.43 -4.54
N VAL A 28 -5.85 -5.19 -4.56
CA VAL A 28 -7.27 -4.84 -4.48
C VAL A 28 -7.71 -4.16 -5.77
N ARG A 29 -8.92 -4.52 -6.21
CA ARG A 29 -9.61 -3.87 -7.33
C ARG A 29 -10.91 -3.26 -6.82
N LEU A 30 -11.19 -2.03 -7.19
CA LEU A 30 -12.51 -1.42 -6.93
C LEU A 30 -13.54 -2.05 -7.87
N GLU A 31 -14.69 -2.41 -7.30
CA GLU A 31 -15.76 -3.05 -8.06
C GLU A 31 -16.33 -2.09 -9.11
N GLY A 32 -16.45 -2.59 -10.35
CA GLY A 32 -16.86 -1.80 -11.51
C GLY A 32 -15.74 -1.00 -12.19
N LEU A 33 -14.47 -1.31 -11.88
CA LEU A 33 -13.30 -0.91 -12.67
C LEU A 33 -12.63 -2.14 -13.31
N ASP A 34 -11.76 -1.89 -14.30
CA ASP A 34 -10.91 -2.91 -14.90
C ASP A 34 -9.62 -3.18 -14.11
N ASN A 35 -8.78 -4.10 -14.60
CA ASN A 35 -7.53 -4.48 -13.93
C ASN A 35 -6.45 -3.38 -13.95
N SER A 36 -6.59 -2.35 -14.78
CA SER A 36 -5.62 -1.24 -14.82
C SER A 36 -5.68 -0.37 -13.55
N HIS A 37 -6.75 -0.52 -12.77
CA HIS A 37 -6.99 0.20 -11.50
C HIS A 37 -6.63 -0.63 -10.26
N GLU A 38 -6.04 -1.82 -10.44
CA GLU A 38 -5.55 -2.62 -9.32
C GLU A 38 -4.46 -1.89 -8.54
N LYS A 39 -4.54 -1.99 -7.22
CA LYS A 39 -3.57 -1.37 -6.31
C LYS A 39 -3.11 -2.38 -5.29
N TRP A 40 -1.83 -2.31 -4.93
CA TRP A 40 -1.28 -3.08 -3.83
C TRP A 40 -1.32 -2.25 -2.55
N ILE A 41 -1.95 -2.78 -1.52
CA ILE A 41 -2.03 -2.19 -0.18
C ILE A 41 -1.60 -3.22 0.85
N PHE A 42 -1.23 -2.78 2.05
CA PHE A 42 -0.96 -3.70 3.14
C PHE A 42 -2.27 -4.23 3.75
N CYS A 43 -2.26 -5.47 4.27
CA CYS A 43 -3.43 -6.09 4.89
C CYS A 43 -3.87 -5.43 6.21
N ASP A 44 -2.99 -4.67 6.85
CA ASP A 44 -3.21 -3.93 8.10
C ASP A 44 -3.20 -2.40 7.86
N ASP A 45 -3.54 -1.97 6.65
CA ASP A 45 -3.68 -0.55 6.30
C ASP A 45 -4.90 0.06 7.00
N ASP A 46 -4.71 1.23 7.62
CA ASP A 46 -5.77 1.90 8.37
C ASP A 46 -6.87 2.45 7.44
N SER A 47 -6.55 2.59 6.16
CA SER A 47 -7.46 3.10 5.16
C SER A 47 -8.49 2.07 4.68
N ILE A 48 -8.24 0.76 4.86
CA ILE A 48 -9.22 -0.28 4.57
C ILE A 48 -10.08 -0.62 5.77
N GLN A 49 -11.36 -0.88 5.53
CA GLN A 49 -12.35 -1.14 6.58
C GLN A 49 -13.21 -2.34 6.22
N PRO A 50 -13.77 -3.07 7.21
CA PRO A 50 -14.78 -4.06 6.93
C PRO A 50 -16.05 -3.41 6.36
N ILE A 51 -16.84 -4.20 5.65
CA ILE A 51 -18.20 -3.83 5.26
C ILE A 51 -19.12 -4.55 6.24
N GLY A 52 -20.01 -3.80 6.89
CA GLY A 52 -21.05 -4.40 7.72
C GLY A 52 -22.13 -5.04 6.85
N ASP A 53 -22.79 -6.07 7.37
CA ASP A 53 -23.79 -6.86 6.62
C ASP A 53 -25.14 -6.13 6.44
N SER A 54 -25.28 -4.91 6.95
CA SER A 54 -26.55 -4.18 6.91
C SER A 54 -26.74 -3.41 5.60
N ALA A 55 -28.00 -3.29 5.16
CA ALA A 55 -28.32 -2.45 4.01
C ALA A 55 -27.89 -0.98 4.21
N GLU A 56 -27.94 -0.48 5.44
CA GLU A 56 -27.48 0.86 5.81
C GLU A 56 -25.97 1.04 5.60
N ASP A 57 -25.17 0.01 5.87
CA ASP A 57 -23.73 0.02 5.60
C ASP A 57 -23.45 0.00 4.11
N HIS A 58 -24.21 -0.79 3.35
CA HIS A 58 -24.10 -0.86 1.89
C HIS A 58 -24.47 0.47 1.22
N MET A 59 -25.42 1.23 1.77
CA MET A 59 -25.80 2.56 1.27
C MET A 59 -24.71 3.63 1.43
N LYS A 60 -23.68 3.38 2.26
CA LYS A 60 -22.54 4.29 2.44
C LYS A 60 -21.48 4.12 1.34
N LEU A 61 -21.57 3.05 0.55
CA LEU A 61 -20.67 2.79 -0.56
C LEU A 61 -20.96 3.72 -1.73
N ASN A 62 -19.91 4.11 -2.44
CA ASN A 62 -19.99 4.98 -3.62
C ASN A 62 -19.38 4.29 -4.84
N PRO A 63 -19.91 4.54 -6.05
CA PRO A 63 -19.27 4.06 -7.26
C PRO A 63 -17.88 4.69 -7.39
N PRO A 64 -16.87 3.94 -7.85
CA PRO A 64 -15.54 4.48 -8.05
C PRO A 64 -15.51 5.54 -9.17
N ILE A 65 -14.51 6.41 -9.14
CA ILE A 65 -14.24 7.30 -10.28
C ILE A 65 -13.85 6.43 -11.47
N GLY A 66 -14.51 6.62 -12.61
CA GLY A 66 -14.33 5.78 -13.79
C GLY A 66 -15.18 4.51 -13.80
N PHE A 67 -16.20 4.42 -12.92
CA PHE A 67 -17.17 3.32 -12.91
C PHE A 67 -17.67 3.05 -14.33
N ILE A 68 -17.39 1.84 -14.83
CA ILE A 68 -17.60 1.49 -16.23
C ILE A 68 -19.07 1.22 -16.56
N HIS A 69 -19.91 1.10 -15.52
CA HIS A 69 -21.35 0.93 -15.65
C HIS A 69 -22.08 2.26 -15.43
N HIS A 70 -23.39 2.26 -15.67
CA HIS A 70 -24.21 3.45 -15.45
C HIS A 70 -24.34 3.77 -13.95
N HIS A 71 -24.08 5.01 -13.53
CA HIS A 71 -24.12 5.39 -12.11
C HIS A 71 -25.46 5.07 -11.42
N GLY A 72 -26.58 5.24 -12.13
CA GLY A 72 -27.91 4.91 -11.60
C GLY A 72 -28.16 3.42 -11.32
N THR A 73 -27.30 2.51 -11.79
CA THR A 73 -27.41 1.07 -11.53
C THR A 73 -26.56 0.62 -10.34
N PHE A 74 -25.79 1.51 -9.71
CA PHE A 74 -24.87 1.17 -8.63
C PHE A 74 -25.53 0.47 -7.43
N PRO A 75 -26.74 0.85 -6.95
CA PRO A 75 -27.39 0.11 -5.86
C PRO A 75 -27.66 -1.36 -6.20
N LYS A 76 -28.19 -1.63 -7.40
CA LYS A 76 -28.43 -3.02 -7.86
C LYS A 76 -27.13 -3.79 -8.07
N PHE A 77 -26.09 -3.11 -8.52
CA PHE A 77 -24.76 -3.68 -8.68
C PHE A 77 -24.20 -4.14 -7.31
N LEU A 78 -24.34 -3.32 -6.26
CA LEU A 78 -23.96 -3.72 -4.90
C LEU A 78 -24.76 -4.91 -4.39
N GLU A 79 -26.08 -4.92 -4.55
CA GLU A 79 -26.93 -6.06 -4.15
C GLU A 79 -26.45 -7.39 -4.77
N GLN A 80 -26.03 -7.35 -6.04
CA GLN A 80 -25.53 -8.53 -6.74
C GLN A 80 -24.13 -8.97 -6.29
N HIS A 81 -23.25 -8.02 -5.96
CA HIS A 81 -21.84 -8.30 -5.61
C HIS A 81 -21.63 -8.58 -4.12
N LEU A 82 -22.59 -8.22 -3.26
CA LEU A 82 -22.56 -8.45 -1.81
C LEU A 82 -23.42 -9.65 -1.40
N ARG A 83 -24.12 -10.29 -2.34
CA ARG A 83 -24.91 -11.48 -2.03
C ARG A 83 -24.00 -12.64 -1.56
N PRO A 84 -24.48 -13.46 -0.61
CA PRO A 84 -23.78 -14.69 -0.26
C PRO A 84 -23.60 -15.60 -1.48
N ASP A 85 -22.64 -16.51 -1.39
CA ASP A 85 -22.43 -17.54 -2.40
C ASP A 85 -23.70 -18.38 -2.60
N ASP A 86 -24.09 -18.60 -3.86
CA ASP A 86 -25.36 -19.27 -4.19
C ASP A 86 -25.35 -20.77 -3.79
N GLU A 87 -24.17 -21.41 -3.69
CA GLU A 87 -24.02 -22.82 -3.35
C GLU A 87 -23.80 -23.05 -1.86
N THR A 88 -22.89 -22.29 -1.23
CA THR A 88 -22.51 -22.46 0.18
C THR A 88 -23.33 -21.59 1.13
N GLY A 89 -23.94 -20.51 0.64
CA GLY A 89 -24.59 -19.51 1.46
C GLY A 89 -23.62 -18.68 2.30
N GLU A 90 -22.31 -18.80 2.07
CA GLU A 90 -21.29 -18.06 2.83
C GLU A 90 -21.20 -16.61 2.35
N SER A 91 -20.95 -15.69 3.29
CA SER A 91 -20.71 -14.29 2.96
C SER A 91 -19.42 -14.16 2.16
N MET A 92 -19.46 -13.36 1.10
CA MET A 92 -18.28 -12.99 0.32
C MET A 92 -17.47 -11.87 1.00
N LEU A 93 -17.95 -11.34 2.13
CA LEU A 93 -17.30 -10.25 2.85
C LEU A 93 -16.15 -10.75 3.70
N CYS A 94 -15.07 -9.98 3.72
CA CYS A 94 -13.97 -10.22 4.64
C CYS A 94 -14.46 -10.03 6.09
N PRO A 95 -14.22 -10.99 7.00
CA PRO A 95 -14.61 -10.87 8.40
C PRO A 95 -14.01 -9.62 9.06
N ALA A 96 -14.79 -8.96 9.92
CA ALA A 96 -14.38 -7.70 10.55
C ALA A 96 -13.15 -7.86 11.45
N GLU A 97 -13.00 -9.03 12.05
CA GLU A 97 -11.85 -9.43 12.86
C GLU A 97 -10.54 -9.52 12.07
N TRP A 98 -10.54 -9.48 10.74
CA TRP A 98 -9.29 -9.44 9.97
C TRP A 98 -8.72 -8.04 9.82
N PHE A 99 -9.50 -7.01 10.15
CA PHE A 99 -9.10 -5.61 10.05
C PHE A 99 -8.47 -5.16 11.38
N HIS A 100 -7.16 -5.33 11.47
CA HIS A 100 -6.37 -4.93 12.64
C HIS A 100 -5.30 -3.91 12.22
N PRO A 101 -5.61 -2.60 12.21
CA PRO A 101 -4.63 -1.58 11.91
C PRO A 101 -3.45 -1.64 12.88
N ILE A 102 -2.26 -1.32 12.39
CA ILE A 102 -1.07 -1.25 13.24
C ILE A 102 -1.28 -0.24 14.39
N SER A 103 -0.97 -0.67 15.62
CA SER A 103 -1.10 0.20 16.78
C SER A 103 -0.28 1.48 16.61
N GLU A 104 -0.88 2.62 16.95
CA GLU A 104 -0.20 3.92 16.97
C GLU A 104 1.05 3.89 17.87
N SER A 105 1.05 3.06 18.92
CA SER A 105 2.21 2.87 19.80
C SER A 105 3.45 2.30 19.11
N LEU A 106 3.28 1.63 17.96
CA LEU A 106 4.38 1.09 17.15
C LEU A 106 4.92 2.12 16.15
N ARG A 107 4.23 3.25 15.96
CA ARG A 107 4.68 4.32 15.08
C ARG A 107 5.76 5.15 15.78
N PRO A 108 6.81 5.62 15.07
CA PRO A 108 7.82 6.46 15.68
C PRO A 108 7.21 7.78 16.16
N ALA A 109 7.55 8.24 17.37
CA ALA A 109 6.98 9.46 17.95
C ALA A 109 7.33 10.76 17.21
N ARG A 110 8.37 10.74 16.37
CA ARG A 110 8.81 11.86 15.52
C ARG A 110 9.67 11.37 14.36
N ASN A 111 9.91 12.24 13.39
CA ASN A 111 10.84 11.96 12.31
C ASN A 111 12.30 11.87 12.83
N PHE A 112 12.96 10.74 12.57
CA PHE A 112 14.37 10.50 12.89
C PHE A 112 15.28 10.34 11.64
N PHE A 113 14.71 10.39 10.44
CA PHE A 113 15.47 10.31 9.20
C PHE A 113 16.41 11.50 9.03
N LYS A 114 17.52 11.27 8.32
CA LYS A 114 18.51 12.29 7.96
C LYS A 114 18.81 12.21 6.47
N VAL A 115 19.00 13.37 5.86
CA VAL A 115 19.44 13.48 4.46
C VAL A 115 20.73 12.68 4.26
N GLY A 116 20.78 11.92 3.16
CA GLY A 116 21.88 11.03 2.78
C GLY A 116 21.77 9.60 3.30
N GLN A 117 20.81 9.28 4.17
CA GLN A 117 20.58 7.90 4.61
C GLN A 117 20.07 7.02 3.46
N LYS A 118 20.63 5.81 3.36
CA LYS A 118 20.19 4.77 2.44
C LYS A 118 19.04 3.98 3.06
N VAL A 119 18.04 3.67 2.23
CA VAL A 119 16.85 2.90 2.58
C VAL A 119 16.49 1.96 1.44
N GLU A 120 15.59 1.02 1.72
CA GLU A 120 14.85 0.29 0.69
C GLU A 120 13.46 0.92 0.60
N ALA A 121 12.95 1.20 -0.59
CA ALA A 121 11.66 1.85 -0.76
C ALA A 121 10.85 1.22 -1.90
N ILE A 122 9.52 1.27 -1.79
CA ILE A 122 8.61 0.80 -2.83
C ILE A 122 8.11 2.00 -3.63
N ASP A 123 8.27 1.94 -4.95
CA ASP A 123 7.64 2.90 -5.85
C ASP A 123 6.18 2.50 -6.08
N GLN A 124 5.27 3.18 -5.39
CA GLN A 124 3.82 3.00 -5.52
C GLN A 124 3.29 3.32 -6.91
N ARG A 125 4.04 4.07 -7.73
CA ARG A 125 3.66 4.37 -9.13
C ARG A 125 3.96 3.20 -10.06
N SER A 126 4.83 2.29 -9.63
CA SER A 126 5.13 1.07 -10.37
C SER A 126 4.10 -0.02 -10.04
N PHE A 127 3.43 -0.55 -11.06
CA PHE A 127 2.34 -1.53 -10.95
C PHE A 127 2.73 -2.83 -10.20
N ASN A 128 4.03 -3.10 -9.99
CA ASN A 128 4.51 -4.34 -9.39
C ASN A 128 5.01 -4.20 -7.94
N GLY A 129 4.90 -3.02 -7.30
CA GLY A 129 5.28 -2.86 -5.89
C GLY A 129 6.73 -3.23 -5.60
N LYS A 130 7.63 -3.08 -6.60
CA LYS A 130 9.01 -3.50 -6.49
C LYS A 130 9.74 -2.68 -5.44
N THR A 131 10.46 -3.38 -4.56
CA THR A 131 11.37 -2.75 -3.63
C THR A 131 12.65 -2.33 -4.36
N CYS A 132 13.09 -1.11 -4.14
CA CYS A 132 14.20 -0.47 -4.82
C CYS A 132 15.18 0.12 -3.80
N PRO A 133 16.49 0.15 -4.08
CA PRO A 133 17.44 0.94 -3.31
C PRO A 133 17.12 2.42 -3.46
N ALA A 134 17.14 3.16 -2.36
CA ALA A 134 16.78 4.57 -2.35
C ALA A 134 17.59 5.37 -1.32
N THR A 135 17.52 6.68 -1.44
CA THR A 135 18.20 7.65 -0.57
C THR A 135 17.21 8.69 -0.07
N ILE A 136 17.28 9.02 1.23
CA ILE A 136 16.57 10.19 1.77
C ILE A 136 17.28 11.46 1.30
N VAL A 137 16.61 12.29 0.52
CA VAL A 137 17.20 13.51 -0.07
C VAL A 137 16.70 14.81 0.56
N ASP A 138 15.58 14.77 1.28
CA ASP A 138 15.07 15.88 2.08
C ASP A 138 14.24 15.35 3.27
N THR A 139 14.13 16.14 4.33
CA THR A 139 13.39 15.78 5.55
C THR A 139 12.73 17.00 6.20
N THR A 140 11.49 16.86 6.65
CA THR A 140 10.80 17.83 7.51
C THR A 140 10.34 17.16 8.81
N LYS A 141 9.64 17.89 9.69
CA LYS A 141 9.08 17.28 10.92
C LYS A 141 8.06 16.19 10.64
N SER A 142 7.32 16.27 9.53
CA SER A 142 6.21 15.37 9.20
C SER A 142 6.46 14.49 7.97
N GLN A 143 7.45 14.82 7.14
CA GLN A 143 7.66 14.16 5.85
C GLN A 143 9.13 13.85 5.57
N ILE A 144 9.33 12.92 4.64
CA ILE A 144 10.60 12.58 4.01
C ILE A 144 10.47 12.67 2.50
N GLN A 145 11.54 13.05 1.80
CA GLN A 145 11.65 12.93 0.35
C GLN A 145 12.63 11.81 0.01
N ILE A 146 12.20 10.91 -0.85
CA ILE A 146 12.89 9.67 -1.19
C ILE A 146 13.26 9.72 -2.67
N HIS A 147 14.55 9.54 -2.96
CA HIS A 147 15.10 9.38 -4.29
C HIS A 147 15.40 7.91 -4.58
N PHE A 148 14.92 7.39 -5.71
CA PHE A 148 15.22 6.02 -6.13
C PHE A 148 16.57 5.96 -6.83
N ASP A 149 17.53 5.22 -6.27
CA ASP A 149 18.92 5.25 -6.71
C ASP A 149 19.04 4.81 -8.19
N GLY A 150 19.70 5.64 -9.00
CA GLY A 150 19.92 5.38 -10.42
C GLY A 150 18.77 5.77 -11.35
N TRP A 151 17.71 6.36 -10.80
CA TRP A 151 16.62 7.02 -11.54
C TRP A 151 16.80 8.53 -11.58
N ASN A 152 16.02 9.22 -12.41
CA ASN A 152 16.02 10.69 -12.42
C ASN A 152 15.17 11.25 -11.26
N ASN A 153 15.43 12.50 -10.88
CA ASN A 153 14.76 13.15 -9.74
C ASN A 153 13.24 13.37 -9.95
N GLY A 154 12.72 13.21 -11.17
CA GLY A 154 11.27 13.25 -11.43
C GLY A 154 10.51 12.08 -10.82
N TYR A 155 11.22 11.00 -10.47
CA TYR A 155 10.68 9.85 -9.75
C TYR A 155 10.71 10.00 -8.23
N ASP A 156 11.28 11.08 -7.70
CA ASP A 156 11.29 11.32 -6.26
C ASP A 156 9.86 11.40 -5.72
N ILE A 157 9.66 10.82 -4.55
CA ILE A 157 8.38 10.83 -3.84
C ILE A 157 8.52 11.53 -2.50
N LYS A 158 7.45 12.22 -2.08
CA LYS A 158 7.34 12.82 -0.75
C LYS A 158 6.27 12.08 0.03
N GLU A 159 6.64 11.59 1.20
CA GLU A 159 5.80 10.73 2.02
C GLU A 159 5.83 11.20 3.48
N PRO A 160 4.79 10.93 4.28
CA PRO A 160 4.89 11.02 5.74
C PRO A 160 6.07 10.19 6.25
N TYR A 161 6.78 10.64 7.30
CA TYR A 161 7.91 9.85 7.85
C TYR A 161 7.46 8.49 8.45
N THR A 162 6.17 8.34 8.71
CA THR A 162 5.54 7.10 9.20
C THR A 162 5.13 6.14 8.08
N THR A 163 5.44 6.48 6.82
CA THR A 163 5.13 5.65 5.65
C THR A 163 5.68 4.23 5.79
N ARG A 164 4.86 3.23 5.43
CA ARG A 164 5.27 1.81 5.46
C ARG A 164 5.96 1.34 4.18
N TYR A 165 6.12 2.25 3.22
CA TYR A 165 6.76 1.99 1.94
C TYR A 165 8.27 2.23 1.96
N VAL A 166 8.83 2.56 3.13
CA VAL A 166 10.26 2.74 3.37
C VAL A 166 10.72 1.77 4.46
N MET A 167 11.75 0.99 4.14
CA MET A 167 12.29 -0.07 4.98
C MET A 167 13.79 0.15 5.24
N PRO A 168 14.31 -0.33 6.39
CA PRO A 168 15.74 -0.26 6.65
C PRO A 168 16.51 -1.15 5.65
N VAL A 169 17.76 -0.76 5.37
CA VAL A 169 18.67 -1.56 4.54
C VAL A 169 18.80 -2.99 5.09
N GLY A 170 18.63 -3.97 4.20
CA GLY A 170 18.66 -5.40 4.49
C GLY A 170 17.29 -6.02 4.77
N TRP A 171 16.20 -5.24 4.76
CA TRP A 171 14.85 -5.75 4.98
C TRP A 171 14.46 -6.77 3.91
N SER A 172 14.69 -6.47 2.63
CA SER A 172 14.33 -7.35 1.52
C SER A 172 15.04 -8.71 1.62
N GLN A 173 16.34 -8.69 1.97
CA GLN A 173 17.12 -9.91 2.17
C GLN A 173 16.55 -10.77 3.30
N ARG A 174 16.21 -10.18 4.45
CA ARG A 174 15.67 -10.91 5.60
C ARG A 174 14.30 -11.51 5.32
N ASN A 175 13.51 -10.86 4.46
CA ASN A 175 12.15 -11.26 4.17
C ASN A 175 12.01 -12.07 2.86
N GLY A 176 13.12 -12.37 2.17
CA GLY A 176 13.08 -13.05 0.87
C GLY A 176 12.25 -12.28 -0.16
N VAL A 177 12.40 -10.96 -0.19
CA VAL A 177 11.82 -10.06 -1.20
C VAL A 177 12.91 -9.69 -2.19
N GLU A 178 12.60 -9.72 -3.47
CA GLU A 178 13.55 -9.33 -4.52
C GLU A 178 13.70 -7.80 -4.55
N ILE A 179 14.95 -7.32 -4.66
CA ILE A 179 15.26 -5.91 -4.80
C ILE A 179 15.60 -5.61 -6.27
N SER A 180 15.00 -4.56 -6.81
CA SER A 180 15.32 -4.11 -8.16
C SER A 180 16.75 -3.57 -8.22
N PRO A 181 17.56 -3.92 -9.22
CA PRO A 181 18.85 -3.28 -9.41
C PRO A 181 18.67 -1.79 -9.75
N PRO A 182 19.61 -0.91 -9.35
CA PRO A 182 19.62 0.48 -9.83
C PRO A 182 19.68 0.54 -11.37
N LYS A 183 18.88 1.43 -11.97
CA LYS A 183 18.67 1.45 -13.43
C LYS A 183 19.89 1.88 -14.25
N SER A 184 20.66 2.83 -13.75
CA SER A 184 21.94 3.23 -14.36
C SER A 184 23.06 2.51 -13.62
N GLY A 185 24.04 1.99 -14.36
CA GLY A 185 25.22 1.28 -13.84
C GLY A 185 26.15 2.10 -12.93
N GLY A 186 25.64 3.17 -12.30
CA GLY A 186 26.24 3.75 -11.11
C GLY A 186 26.37 2.67 -10.05
N LYS A 187 27.58 2.54 -9.51
CA LYS A 187 27.94 1.51 -8.52
C LYS A 187 26.90 1.50 -7.40
N SER A 188 26.02 0.51 -7.42
CA SER A 188 25.26 0.16 -6.24
C SER A 188 26.28 -0.30 -5.20
N VAL A 189 26.52 0.54 -4.19
CA VAL A 189 27.43 0.19 -3.09
C VAL A 189 26.86 -0.98 -2.26
N PHE A 190 25.64 -1.44 -2.57
CA PHE A 190 25.00 -2.62 -1.99
C PHE A 190 25.68 -3.96 -2.35
N THR A 191 26.68 -3.99 -3.24
CA THR A 191 27.36 -5.24 -3.63
C THR A 191 28.38 -5.75 -2.60
N ASN A 192 28.73 -4.98 -1.57
CA ASN A 192 29.66 -5.46 -0.56
C ASN A 192 28.91 -6.02 0.66
N ARG A 193 29.01 -7.35 0.84
CA ARG A 193 28.67 -8.13 2.05
C ARG A 193 29.15 -7.52 3.39
N LYS A 194 29.99 -6.48 3.36
CA LYS A 194 30.53 -5.77 4.53
C LYS A 194 29.70 -4.58 5.01
N GLN A 195 28.82 -3.97 4.21
CA GLN A 195 28.10 -2.75 4.62
C GLN A 195 26.77 -3.00 5.35
N ILE A 196 26.28 -4.24 5.32
CA ILE A 196 25.13 -4.68 6.13
C ILE A 196 25.50 -4.75 7.63
N ARG A 197 26.79 -4.76 7.99
CA ARG A 197 27.26 -4.84 9.38
C ARG A 197 27.19 -3.53 10.16
N THR A 198 26.93 -2.39 9.53
CA THR A 198 27.05 -1.06 10.18
C THR A 198 25.80 -0.54 10.90
N PHE A 199 24.74 -1.33 11.07
CA PHE A 199 23.52 -0.90 11.78
C PHE A 199 23.06 -1.82 12.91
N VAL A 200 23.92 -2.72 13.38
CA VAL A 200 23.69 -3.39 14.67
C VAL A 200 24.30 -2.46 15.73
N PRO A 201 23.51 -1.85 16.64
CA PRO A 201 24.11 -1.27 17.83
C PRO A 201 24.79 -2.42 18.59
N GLY A 202 26.06 -2.25 18.92
CA GLY A 202 26.75 -3.14 19.86
C GLY A 202 26.02 -3.18 21.22
N PRO A 203 26.35 -4.18 22.06
CA PRO A 203 25.50 -4.69 23.15
C PRO A 203 25.01 -3.63 24.13
#